data_AF-A0A0S8EFH6-F1
#
_entry.id   AF-A0A0S8EFH6-F1
#
_cell.length_a   1.000
_cell.length_b   1.000
_cell.length_c   1.000
_cell.angle_alpha   90.00
_cell.angle_beta   90.00
_cell.angle_gamma   90.00
#
_symmetry.space_group_name_H-M   'P 1'
#
loop_
_entity.id
_entity.type
_entity.pdbx_description
1 polymer ?
#
loop_
_entity_poly.entity_id
_entity_poly.type
_entity_poly.pdbx_seq_one_letter_code
_entity_poly.pdbx_strand_id
1 'polypeptide(L)' 'MKKHIKLIFPQHLIKEPVIFTMARKYDVMPNIRQAKVTETRGEMILVLEGEEENLEKGLQSLKDQGIAVELLDGDIIE' A
#
# COMPACT_ATOMS: atom_id res chain seq x y z
N MET A 1 -7.54 6.89 11.48
CA MET A 1 -8.51 6.11 10.66
C MET A 1 -7.81 4.93 9.99
N LYS A 2 -8.55 3.90 9.55
CA LYS A 2 -8.01 2.72 8.86
C LYS A 2 -8.53 2.60 7.43
N LYS A 3 -7.67 2.23 6.48
CA LYS A 3 -8.06 1.88 5.10
C LYS A 3 -7.48 0.53 4.70
N HIS A 4 -8.33 -0.34 4.17
CA HIS A 4 -7.96 -1.66 3.66
C HIS A 4 -7.67 -1.52 2.16
N ILE A 5 -6.48 -1.92 1.74
CA ILE A 5 -6.04 -1.72 0.36
C ILE A 5 -5.33 -2.95 -0.17
N LYS A 6 -5.39 -3.08 -1.49
CA LYS A 6 -4.54 -3.98 -2.26
C LYS A 6 -3.59 -3.14 -3.12
N LEU A 7 -2.31 -3.50 -3.07
CA LEU A 7 -1.26 -2.94 -3.90
C LEU A 7 -0.78 -3.98 -4.90
N ILE A 8 -0.64 -3.58 -6.16
CA ILE A 8 -0.02 -4.40 -7.21
C ILE A 8 1.19 -3.64 -7.74
N PHE A 9 2.37 -4.25 -7.58
CA PHE A 9 3.66 -3.68 -7.94
C PHE A 9 4.08 -4.14 -9.33
N PRO A 10 4.44 -3.21 -10.24
CA PRO A 10 5.14 -3.58 -11.46
C PRO A 10 6.54 -4.13 -11.12
N GLN A 11 7.09 -4.97 -12.00
CA GLN A 11 8.34 -5.69 -11.76
C GLN A 11 9.50 -4.79 -11.30
N HIS A 12 9.65 -3.61 -11.89
CA HIS A 12 10.74 -2.68 -11.57
C HIS A 12 10.63 -2.04 -10.18
N LEU A 13 9.45 -2.06 -9.54
CA LEU A 13 9.24 -1.50 -8.19
C LEU A 13 9.29 -2.56 -7.09
N ILE A 14 9.37 -3.85 -7.42
CA ILE A 14 9.42 -4.93 -6.41
C ILE A 14 10.66 -4.79 -5.49
N LYS A 15 11.75 -4.24 -6.01
CA LYS A 15 13.01 -4.05 -5.27
C LYS A 15 13.10 -2.71 -4.56
N GLU A 16 12.12 -1.83 -4.74
CA GLU A 16 12.14 -0.48 -4.21
C GLU A 16 11.38 -0.39 -2.87
N PRO A 17 11.86 0.39 -1.88
CA PRO A 17 11.25 0.49 -0.55
C PRO A 17 10.05 1.45 -0.54
N VAL A 18 9.14 1.31 -1.50
CA VAL A 18 8.05 2.26 -1.77
C VAL A 18 7.07 2.38 -0.60
N ILE A 19 6.73 1.25 0.05
CA ILE A 19 5.83 1.25 1.22
C ILE A 19 6.48 2.00 2.39
N PHE A 20 7.75 1.72 2.69
CA PHE A 20 8.47 2.38 3.77
C PHE A 20 8.62 3.89 3.50
N THR A 21 8.92 4.26 2.27
CA THR A 21 9.06 5.67 1.87
C THR A 21 7.75 6.43 2.03
N MET A 22 6.63 5.82 1.62
CA MET A 22 5.28 6.38 1.83
C MET A 22 4.97 6.50 3.33
N ALA A 23 5.15 5.43 4.09
CA ALA A 23 4.86 5.38 5.53
C ALA A 23 5.62 6.48 6.31
N ARG A 24 6.92 6.61 6.04
CA ARG A 24 7.77 7.61 6.69
C ARG A 24 7.44 9.04 6.25
N LYS A 25 7.12 9.25 4.98
CA LYS A 25 6.88 10.61 4.42
C LYS A 25 5.54 11.18 4.86
N TYR A 26 4.51 10.35 4.95
CA TYR A 26 3.15 10.78 5.25
C TYR A 26 2.68 10.38 6.65
N ASP A 27 3.55 9.85 7.50
CA ASP A 27 3.19 9.40 8.86
C ASP A 27 1.98 8.46 8.85
N VAL A 28 2.11 7.38 8.07
CA VAL A 28 1.09 6.34 7.92
C VAL A 28 1.70 5.02 8.38
N MET A 29 0.98 4.29 9.22
CA MET A 29 1.38 2.98 9.71
C MET A 29 0.83 1.86 8.80
N PRO A 30 1.66 1.14 8.04
CA PRO A 30 1.23 -0.02 7.28
C PRO A 30 1.22 -1.29 8.16
N ASN A 31 0.14 -2.06 8.08
CA ASN A 31 0.06 -3.41 8.63
C ASN A 31 -0.21 -4.42 7.51
N ILE A 32 0.68 -5.39 7.34
CA ILE A 32 0.63 -6.38 6.26
C ILE A 32 -0.32 -7.51 6.65
N ARG A 33 -1.38 -7.70 5.86
CA ARG A 33 -2.32 -8.83 6.01
C ARG A 33 -1.94 -10.01 5.12
N GLN A 34 -1.52 -9.71 3.89
CA GLN A 34 -1.07 -10.72 2.94
C GLN A 34 0.00 -10.13 2.02
N ALA A 35 1.00 -10.93 1.67
CA ALA A 35 2.00 -10.57 0.69
C ALA A 35 2.32 -11.75 -0.21
N LYS A 36 2.31 -11.53 -1.51
CA LYS A 36 2.79 -12.46 -2.52
C LYS A 36 3.78 -11.73 -3.42
N VAL A 37 5.05 -12.07 -3.29
CA VAL A 37 6.13 -11.45 -4.07
C VAL A 37 6.84 -12.53 -4.87
N THR A 38 6.93 -12.33 -6.18
CA THR A 38 7.73 -13.14 -7.11
C THR A 38 8.74 -12.24 -7.80
N GLU A 39 9.57 -12.81 -8.68
CA GLU A 39 10.55 -12.03 -9.47
C GLU A 39 9.89 -11.05 -10.45
N THR A 40 8.64 -11.31 -10.85
CA THR A 40 7.93 -10.58 -11.90
C THR A 40 6.71 -9.82 -11.42
N ARG A 41 6.16 -10.15 -10.24
CA ARG A 41 4.95 -9.55 -9.70
C ARG A 41 5.00 -9.44 -8.18
N GLY A 42 4.65 -8.27 -7.67
CA GLY A 42 4.34 -8.06 -6.26
C GLY A 42 2.85 -7.80 -6.09
N GLU A 43 2.23 -8.44 -5.10
CA GLU A 43 0.86 -8.15 -4.68
C GLU A 43 0.78 -8.17 -3.16
N MET A 44 0.22 -7.13 -2.56
CA MET A 44 0.09 -7.03 -1.10
C MET A 44 -1.27 -6.52 -0.70
N ILE A 45 -1.78 -7.06 0.40
CA ILE A 45 -2.97 -6.56 1.08
C ILE A 45 -2.51 -5.93 2.39
N LEU A 46 -2.86 -4.67 2.58
CA LEU A 46 -2.42 -3.84 3.70
C LEU A 46 -3.64 -3.22 4.40
N VAL A 47 -3.52 -3.06 5.70
CA VAL A 47 -4.32 -2.09 6.46
C VAL A 47 -3.41 -0.90 6.75
N LEU A 48 -3.76 0.26 6.22
CA LEU A 48 -3.08 1.51 6.52
C LEU A 48 -3.81 2.24 7.64
N GLU A 49 -3.07 2.70 8.63
CA GLU A 49 -3.59 3.49 9.75
C GLU A 49 -2.90 4.85 9.83
N GLY A 50 -3.69 5.91 9.99
CA GLY A 50 -3.19 7.28 10.10
C GLY A 50 -4.31 8.31 9.99
N GLU A 51 -3.94 9.58 9.91
CA GLU A 51 -4.89 10.67 9.63
C GLU A 51 -5.43 10.57 8.20
N GLU A 52 -6.67 11.02 7.98
CA GLU A 52 -7.34 10.88 6.68
C GLU A 52 -6.56 11.55 5.54
N GLU A 53 -6.12 12.79 5.75
CA GLU A 53 -5.34 13.56 4.77
C GLU A 53 -4.00 12.87 4.44
N ASN A 54 -3.35 12.28 5.45
CA ASN A 54 -2.08 11.56 5.29
C ASN A 54 -2.27 10.27 4.49
N LEU A 55 -3.35 9.54 4.76
CA LEU A 55 -3.73 8.36 3.99
C LEU A 55 -3.97 8.73 2.52
N GLU A 56 -4.71 9.79 2.24
CA GLU A 56 -4.99 10.23 0.87
C GLU A 56 -3.71 10.61 0.12
N LYS A 57 -2.85 11.43 0.73
CA LYS A 57 -1.55 11.81 0.14
C LYS A 57 -0.64 10.60 -0.06
N GLY A 58 -0.62 9.68 0.90
CA GLY A 58 0.16 8.44 0.83
C GLY A 58 -0.30 7.55 -0.32
N LEU A 59 -1.60 7.30 -0.44
CA LEU A 59 -2.17 6.51 -1.52
C LEU A 59 -1.95 7.15 -2.89
N GLN A 60 -2.13 8.48 -3.00
CA GLN A 60 -1.87 9.19 -4.25
C GLN A 60 -0.40 9.07 -4.66
N SER A 61 0.53 9.18 -3.72
CA SER A 61 1.96 9.04 -4.02
C SER A 61 2.35 7.67 -4.55
N LEU A 62 1.66 6.61 -4.12
CA LEU A 62 1.88 5.26 -4.65
C LEU A 62 1.34 5.15 -6.09
N LYS A 63 0.16 5.73 -6.35
CA LYS A 63 -0.41 5.81 -7.70
C LYS A 63 0.49 6.58 -8.66
N ASP A 64 1.05 7.71 -8.22
CA ASP A 64 1.95 8.55 -9.02
C ASP A 64 3.26 7.82 -9.39
N GLN A 65 3.69 6.87 -8.56
CA GLN A 65 4.82 5.98 -8.85
C GLN A 65 4.46 4.83 -9.81
N GLY A 66 3.19 4.70 -10.21
CA GLY A 66 2.72 3.63 -11.09
C GLY A 66 2.32 2.34 -10.35
N ILE A 67 2.19 2.37 -9.03
CA ILE A 67 1.66 1.25 -8.24
C ILE A 67 0.13 1.27 -8.34
N ALA A 68 -0.47 0.15 -8.73
CA ALA A 68 -1.92 0.07 -8.72
C ALA A 68 -2.43 -0.08 -7.28
N VAL A 69 -3.38 0.77 -6.91
CA VAL A 69 -3.97 0.85 -5.57
C VAL A 69 -5.47 0.58 -5.70
N GLU A 70 -5.93 -0.52 -5.14
CA GLU A 70 -7.35 -0.90 -5.06
C GLU A 70 -7.82 -0.75 -3.61
N LEU A 71 -8.91 -0.01 -3.40
CA LEU A 71 -9.59 0.02 -2.10
C LEU A 71 -10.38 -1.27 -1.92
N LEU A 72 -10.29 -1.87 -0.75
CA LEU A 72 -11.05 -3.06 -0.39
C LEU A 72 -12.21 -2.62 0.49
N ASP A 73 -13.42 -2.61 -0.07
CA ASP A 73 -14.64 -2.36 0.67
C ASP A 73 -15.00 -3.60 1.51
N GLY A 74 -14.94 -3.48 2.84
CA GLY A 74 -15.64 -4.36 3.79
C GLY A 74 -15.19 -5.84 3.84
N ASP A 75 -14.82 -6.29 5.03
CA ASP A 75 -14.48 -7.68 5.40
C ASP A 75 -13.24 -8.28 4.73
N ILE A 76 -12.06 -7.72 5.09
CA ILE A 76 -10.90 -8.60 5.23
C ILE A 76 -11.13 -9.40 6.52
N ILE A 77 -11.52 -10.65 6.36
CA ILE A 77 -11.69 -11.63 7.45
C ILE A 77 -10.42 -11.60 8.31
N GLU A 78 -10.57 -11.35 9.61
CA GLU A 78 -9.48 -11.44 10.61
C GLU A 78 -8.94 -12.86 10.77
#